data_AF-A0A933R9G8-F1
#
_entry.id   AF-A0A933R9G8-F1
#
_cell.length_a   1.000
_cell.length_b   1.000
_cell.length_c   1.000
_cell.angle_alpha   90.00
_cell.angle_beta   90.00
_cell.angle_gamma   90.00
#
_symmetry.space_group_name_H-M   'P 1'
#
loop_
_entity.id
_entity.type
_entity.pdbx_description
1 polymer ?
#
loop_
_entity_poly.entity_id
_entity_poly.type
_entity_poly.pdbx_seq_one_letter_code
_entity_poly.pdbx_strand_id
1 'polypeptide(L)' 'MASHGIRDQVAIVGMGCTNFGEHWDKSADDMLIESSSAALTSAGITLDD' A
#
# COMPACT_ATOMS: atom_id res chain seq x y z
N MET A 1 -17.16 -27.07 17.53
CA MET A 1 -16.51 -26.55 16.32
C MET A 1 -16.01 -25.14 16.64
N ALA A 2 -14.77 -24.99 17.11
CA ALA A 2 -14.20 -23.67 17.33
C ALA A 2 -14.01 -23.01 15.95
N SER A 3 -14.61 -21.84 15.75
CA SER A 3 -14.36 -21.05 14.54
C SER A 3 -12.88 -20.70 14.50
N HIS A 4 -12.20 -21.07 13.42
CA HIS A 4 -10.82 -20.64 13.18
C HIS A 4 -10.86 -19.16 12.77
N GLY A 5 -10.96 -18.26 13.77
CA GLY A 5 -10.96 -16.81 13.56
C GLY A 5 -9.60 -16.31 13.06
N ILE A 6 -9.58 -15.09 12.53
CA ILE A 6 -8.39 -14.45 11.93
C ILE A 6 -7.49 -13.79 13.00
N ARG A 7 -7.85 -13.90 14.28
CA ARG A 7 -7.08 -13.32 15.38
C ARG A 7 -5.64 -13.83 15.32
N ASP A 8 -4.69 -12.91 15.40
CA ASP A 8 -3.25 -13.17 15.36
C ASP A 8 -2.72 -13.63 13.97
N GLN A 9 -3.54 -13.49 12.91
CA GLN A 9 -3.12 -13.70 11.52
C GLN A 9 -2.88 -12.38 10.80
N VAL A 10 -1.85 -12.33 9.96
CA VAL A 10 -1.49 -11.15 9.17
C VAL A 10 -2.06 -11.30 7.76
N ALA A 11 -2.66 -10.23 7.24
CA ALA A 11 -3.14 -10.14 5.87
C ALA A 11 -2.62 -8.86 5.20
N ILE A 12 -2.32 -8.94 3.90
CA ILE A 12 -2.11 -7.77 3.06
C ILE A 12 -3.48 -7.26 2.62
N VAL A 13 -3.82 -6.03 2.98
CA VAL A 13 -5.14 -5.42 2.73
C VAL A 13 -5.14 -4.39 1.59
N GLY A 14 -3.97 -4.03 1.07
CA GLY A 14 -3.81 -3.11 -0.05
C GLY A 14 -2.40 -3.17 -0.62
N MET A 15 -2.26 -2.74 -1.87
CA MET A 15 -1.00 -2.69 -2.61
C MET A 15 -1.03 -1.50 -3.56
N GLY A 16 0.12 -0.86 -3.73
CA GLY A 16 0.35 0.19 -4.71
C GLY A 16 1.75 0.05 -5.29
N CYS A 17 1.88 0.39 -6.57
CA CYS A 17 3.13 0.28 -7.31
C CYS A 17 3.24 1.47 -8.25
N THR A 18 4.44 2.05 -8.35
CA THR A 18 4.73 3.07 -9.36
C THR A 18 4.70 2.43 -10.74
N ASN A 19 4.12 3.11 -11.72
CA ASN A 19 4.10 2.61 -13.08
C ASN A 19 5.54 2.44 -13.61
N PHE A 20 5.81 1.31 -14.24
CA PHE A 20 7.12 1.07 -14.85
C PHE A 20 7.32 1.99 -16.06
N GLY A 21 8.46 2.67 -16.11
CA GLY A 21 8.79 3.60 -17.18
C GLY A 21 9.96 4.50 -16.78
N GLU A 22 10.35 5.37 -17.72
CA GLU A 22 11.36 6.38 -17.46
C GLU A 22 10.71 7.60 -16.81
N HIS A 23 11.02 7.83 -15.54
CA HIS A 23 10.54 9.00 -14.78
C HIS A 23 11.68 10.01 -14.62
N TRP A 24 12.05 10.68 -15.72
CA TRP A 24 13.15 11.65 -15.74
C TRP A 24 12.90 12.89 -14.86
N ASP A 25 11.65 13.14 -14.50
CA ASP A 25 11.16 14.27 -13.71
C ASP A 25 10.91 13.94 -12.23
N LYS A 26 11.00 12.67 -11.82
CA LYS A 26 10.70 12.22 -10.46
C LYS A 26 11.93 11.68 -9.75
N SER A 27 12.03 11.97 -8.46
CA SER A 27 13.01 11.33 -7.59
C SER A 27 12.52 9.95 -7.12
N ALA A 28 13.41 9.17 -6.50
CA ALA A 28 13.03 7.92 -5.84
C ALA A 28 11.99 8.15 -4.74
N ASP A 29 12.13 9.23 -3.97
CA ASP A 29 11.21 9.56 -2.88
C ASP A 29 9.81 9.88 -3.41
N ASP A 30 9.71 10.62 -4.52
CA ASP A 30 8.43 10.91 -5.16
C ASP A 30 7.72 9.62 -5.59
N MET A 31 8.46 8.67 -6.17
CA MET A 31 7.91 7.38 -6.59
C MET A 31 7.48 6.52 -5.38
N LEU A 32 8.22 6.57 -4.28
CA LEU A 32 7.86 5.88 -3.04
C LEU A 32 6.58 6.47 -2.41
N ILE A 33 6.46 7.79 -2.38
CA ILE A 33 5.26 8.49 -1.87
C ILE A 33 4.04 8.16 -2.74
N GLU A 34 4.20 8.16 -4.07
CA GLU A 34 3.13 7.82 -5.01
C GLU A 34 2.63 6.38 -4.80
N SER A 35 3.55 5.41 -4.74
CA SER A 35 3.20 3.99 -4.56
C SER A 35 2.58 3.69 -3.20
N SER A 36 3.07 4.31 -2.13
CA SER A 36 2.49 4.15 -0.78
C SER A 36 1.12 4.83 -0.65
N SER A 37 0.94 6.01 -1.23
CA SER A 37 -0.39 6.68 -1.30
C SER A 37 -1.41 5.83 -2.08
N ALA A 38 -0.98 5.20 -3.17
CA ALA A 38 -1.82 4.26 -3.93
C ALA A 38 -2.18 3.02 -3.09
N ALA A 39 -1.26 2.50 -2.28
CA ALA A 39 -1.52 1.36 -1.39
C ALA A 39 -2.56 1.70 -0.31
N LEU A 40 -2.48 2.88 0.29
CA LEU A 40 -3.46 3.38 1.28
C LEU A 40 -4.85 3.53 0.65
N THR A 41 -4.90 4.11 -0.55
CA THR A 41 -6.15 4.24 -1.33
C THR A 41 -6.75 2.88 -1.65
N SER A 42 -5.92 1.92 -2.08
CA SER A 42 -6.32 0.54 -2.37
C SER A 42 -6.90 -0.17 -1.13
N ALA A 43 -6.30 0.04 0.05
CA ALA A 43 -6.80 -0.47 1.32
C ALA A 43 -8.03 0.30 1.88
N GLY A 44 -8.36 1.47 1.32
CA GLY A 44 -9.46 2.32 1.79
C GLY A 44 -9.20 2.95 3.16
N ILE A 45 -7.95 3.22 3.51
CA ILE A 45 -7.53 3.79 4.80
C ILE A 45 -6.81 5.13 4.62
N THR A 46 -6.83 5.95 5.67
CA THR A 46 -6.08 7.22 5.75
C THR A 46 -4.79 7.04 6.54
N LEU A 47 -3.78 7.85 6.24
CA LEU A 47 -2.60 7.96 7.10
C LEU A 47 -2.95 8.86 8.28
N ASP A 48 -2.87 8.33 9.49
CA ASP A 48 -2.95 9.11 10.72
C ASP A 48 -1.54 9.65 11.10
N ASP A 49 -1.48 10.82 11.74
CA ASP A 49 -0.23 11.47 12.22
C ASP A 49 0.53 10.68 13.29
#